data_AF-A0A0G1B7U7-F1
#
_entry.id   AF-A0A0G1B7U7-F1
#
_cell.length_a   1.000
_cell.length_b   1.000
_cell.length_c   1.000
_cell.angle_alpha   90.00
_cell.angle_beta   90.00
_cell.angle_gamma   90.00
#
_symmetry.space_group_name_H-M   'P 1'
#
loop_
_entity.id
_entity.type
_entity.pdbx_description
1 polymer ?
#
loop_
_entity_poly.entity_id
_entity_poly.type
_entity_poly.pdbx_seq_one_letter_code
_entity_poly.pdbx_strand_id
1 'polypeptide(L)'
;MLGFGKKKDQPLDPAAQAQLREKQEVSSAFAKGVTALRDFIAPSSLEFNGNHFRIGTRFARTYYVYGYPRQVYTGWLSGMINLDEVIDLSMVIQPVDSQVVLNNLRKKVSQVEAGMQIDAEHGRVRDPGKEATVQDAEEMRD
;
A
#
# COMPACT_ATOMS: atom_id res chain seq x y z
N MET A 1 -50.53 -11.82 -46.66
CA MET A 1 -49.94 -11.29 -45.40
C MET A 1 -48.44 -11.50 -45.47
N LEU A 2 -47.68 -10.46 -45.10
CA LEU A 2 -46.25 -10.26 -45.38
C LEU A 2 -45.34 -11.43 -44.96
N GLY A 3 -44.42 -11.80 -45.85
CA GLY A 3 -43.42 -12.84 -45.63
C GLY A 3 -42.26 -12.36 -44.75
N PHE A 4 -41.92 -13.17 -43.75
CA PHE A 4 -40.73 -13.01 -42.91
C PHE A 4 -39.48 -13.45 -43.68
N GLY A 5 -38.67 -12.49 -44.12
CA GLY A 5 -37.34 -12.73 -44.68
C GLY A 5 -36.38 -13.17 -43.58
N LYS A 6 -36.06 -14.47 -43.52
CA LYS A 6 -34.94 -15.00 -42.73
C LYS A 6 -33.63 -14.49 -43.34
N LYS A 7 -32.90 -13.64 -42.62
CA LYS A 7 -31.49 -13.35 -42.92
C LYS A 7 -30.74 -14.69 -42.83
N LYS A 8 -30.18 -15.13 -43.96
CA LYS A 8 -29.20 -16.22 -44.03
C LYS A 8 -28.00 -15.80 -43.18
N ASP A 9 -27.69 -16.58 -42.15
CA ASP A 9 -26.38 -16.57 -41.53
C ASP A 9 -25.35 -16.85 -42.63
N GLN A 10 -24.61 -15.81 -43.02
CA GLN A 10 -23.47 -15.96 -43.89
C GLN A 10 -22.46 -16.87 -43.18
N PRO A 11 -22.01 -17.98 -43.81
CA PRO A 11 -20.97 -18.79 -43.22
C PRO A 11 -19.73 -17.91 -43.04
N LEU A 12 -19.26 -17.81 -41.80
CA LEU A 12 -18.02 -17.12 -41.44
C LEU A 12 -16.92 -17.58 -42.40
N ASP A 13 -16.37 -16.63 -43.16
CA ASP A 13 -15.32 -16.81 -44.15
C ASP A 13 -14.20 -17.71 -43.60
N PRO A 14 -13.82 -18.83 -44.25
CA PRO A 14 -12.79 -19.74 -43.75
C PRO A 14 -11.46 -19.05 -43.43
N ALA A 15 -11.16 -17.92 -44.07
CA ALA A 15 -10.01 -17.08 -43.75
C ALA A 15 -10.13 -16.40 -42.36
N ALA A 16 -11.32 -15.93 -41.99
CA ALA A 16 -11.58 -15.34 -40.67
C ALA A 16 -11.51 -16.41 -39.57
N GLN A 17 -12.00 -17.63 -39.84
CA GLN A 17 -11.88 -18.76 -38.92
C GLN A 17 -10.42 -19.19 -38.70
N ALA A 18 -9.59 -19.17 -39.76
CA ALA A 18 -8.17 -19.47 -39.67
C ALA A 18 -7.42 -18.41 -38.82
N GLN A 19 -7.70 -17.12 -39.03
CA GLN A 19 -7.12 -16.04 -38.22
C GLN A 19 -7.56 -16.07 -36.76
N LEU A 20 -8.80 -16.47 -36.48
CA LEU A 20 -9.28 -16.68 -35.10
C LEU A 20 -8.52 -17.82 -34.41
N ARG A 21 -8.29 -18.94 -35.12
CA ARG A 21 -7.50 -20.07 -34.60
C ARG A 21 -6.03 -19.70 -34.38
N GLU A 22 -5.41 -19.00 -35.33
CA GLU A 22 -4.03 -18.53 -35.22
C GLU A 22 -3.88 -17.57 -34.02
N LYS A 23 -4.81 -16.63 -33.83
CA LYS A 23 -4.84 -15.75 -32.64
C LYS A 23 -5.05 -16.53 -31.34
N GLN A 24 -5.86 -17.59 -31.35
CA GLN A 24 -6.06 -18.46 -30.19
C GLN A 24 -4.81 -19.29 -29.88
N GLU A 25 -4.12 -19.81 -30.89
CA GLU A 25 -2.86 -20.55 -30.74
C GLU A 25 -1.75 -19.64 -30.21
N VAL A 26 -1.58 -18.45 -30.80
CA VAL A 26 -0.62 -17.44 -30.34
C VAL A 26 -0.93 -16.99 -28.91
N SER A 27 -2.20 -16.73 -28.57
CA SER A 27 -2.56 -16.35 -27.20
C SER A 27 -2.34 -17.50 -26.20
N SER A 28 -2.60 -18.74 -26.60
CA SER A 28 -2.30 -19.92 -25.77
C SER A 28 -0.81 -20.13 -25.56
N ALA A 29 0.01 -19.91 -26.60
CA ALA A 29 1.47 -20.00 -26.53
C ALA A 29 2.03 -18.89 -25.64
N PHE A 30 1.51 -17.67 -25.75
CA PHE A 30 1.85 -16.55 -24.87
C PHE A 30 1.48 -16.84 -23.41
N ALA A 31 0.27 -17.33 -23.16
CA ALA A 31 -0.17 -17.69 -21.81
C ALA A 31 0.71 -18.79 -21.19
N LYS A 32 1.09 -19.81 -21.98
CA LYS A 32 2.04 -20.85 -21.55
C LYS A 32 3.41 -20.27 -21.22
N GLY A 33 3.93 -19.37 -22.06
CA GLY A 33 5.20 -18.67 -21.80
C GLY A 33 5.17 -17.85 -20.52
N VAL A 34 4.07 -17.13 -20.27
CA VAL A 34 3.86 -16.36 -19.04
C VAL A 34 3.79 -17.29 -17.81
N THR A 35 3.06 -18.41 -17.89
CA THR A 35 3.01 -19.37 -16.77
C THR A 35 4.37 -19.99 -16.48
N ALA A 36 5.13 -20.40 -17.51
CA ALA A 36 6.46 -20.95 -17.33
C ALA A 36 7.42 -19.93 -16.67
N LEU A 37 7.33 -18.65 -17.04
CA LEU A 37 8.12 -17.60 -16.39
C LEU A 37 7.69 -17.40 -14.93
N ARG A 38 6.38 -17.42 -14.64
CA ARG A 38 5.85 -17.29 -13.28
C ARG A 38 6.30 -18.44 -12.39
N ASP A 39 6.27 -19.67 -12.90
CA ASP A 39 6.73 -20.85 -12.18
C ASP A 39 8.25 -20.81 -11.93
N PHE A 40 9.02 -20.25 -12.88
CA PHE A 40 10.47 -20.09 -12.72
C PHE A 40 10.87 -19.08 -11.64
N ILE A 41 10.12 -17.97 -11.50
CA ILE A 41 10.37 -16.96 -10.46
C ILE A 41 9.66 -17.27 -9.13
N ALA A 42 8.84 -18.32 -9.08
CA ALA A 42 8.10 -18.68 -7.89
C ALA A 42 9.06 -19.19 -6.79
N PRO A 43 8.83 -18.83 -5.52
CA PRO A 43 9.58 -19.42 -4.42
C PRO A 43 9.26 -20.91 -4.27
N SER A 44 10.20 -21.67 -3.72
CA SER A 44 10.04 -23.12 -3.51
C SER A 44 8.95 -23.49 -2.49
N SER A 45 8.70 -22.64 -1.49
CA SER A 45 7.61 -22.76 -0.52
C SER A 45 7.32 -21.41 0.13
N LEU A 46 6.06 -21.18 0.49
CA LEU A 46 5.60 -19.99 1.21
C LEU A 46 4.66 -20.42 2.34
N GLU A 47 5.07 -20.16 3.59
CA GLU A 47 4.26 -20.46 4.78
C GLU A 47 3.99 -19.19 5.56
N PHE A 48 2.73 -19.00 5.95
CA PHE A 48 2.30 -17.84 6.72
C PHE A 48 2.03 -18.23 8.17
N ASN A 49 2.65 -17.51 9.09
CA ASN A 49 2.35 -17.54 10.51
C ASN A 49 1.86 -16.15 10.94
N GLY A 50 1.17 -16.04 12.07
CA GLY A 50 0.61 -14.75 12.53
C GLY A 50 1.65 -13.63 12.68
N ASN A 51 2.90 -13.99 13.01
CA ASN A 51 3.95 -13.01 13.28
C ASN A 51 5.07 -13.00 12.23
N HIS A 52 5.13 -13.94 11.30
CA HIS A 52 6.21 -14.02 10.31
C HIS A 52 5.77 -14.89 9.15
N PHE A 53 6.49 -14.83 8.03
CA PHE A 53 6.33 -15.76 6.93
C PHE A 53 7.67 -16.38 6.57
N ARG A 54 7.63 -17.61 6.07
CA ARG A 54 8.80 -18.37 5.65
C ARG A 54 8.79 -18.51 4.13
N ILE A 55 9.89 -18.13 3.48
CA ILE A 55 10.11 -18.30 2.05
C ILE A 55 11.27 -19.28 1.87
N GLY A 56 10.97 -20.53 1.49
CA GLY A 56 11.97 -21.60 1.44
C GLY A 56 12.64 -21.81 2.81
N THR A 57 13.90 -21.41 2.94
CA THR A 57 14.68 -21.49 4.19
C THR A 57 14.80 -20.15 4.94
N ARG A 58 14.32 -19.04 4.36
CA ARG A 58 14.43 -17.69 4.93
C ARG A 58 13.18 -17.33 5.72
N PHE A 59 13.38 -16.63 6.83
CA PHE A 59 12.30 -16.04 7.62
C PHE A 59 12.22 -14.55 7.31
N ALA A 60 10.99 -14.05 7.17
CA ALA A 60 10.72 -12.66 6.93
C ALA A 60 9.57 -12.16 7.78
N ARG A 61 9.60 -10.86 8.10
CA ARG A 61 8.59 -10.19 8.91
C ARG A 61 8.45 -8.76 8.44
N THR A 62 7.20 -8.30 8.36
CA THR A 62 6.87 -6.92 8.02
C THR A 62 6.46 -6.19 9.28
N TYR A 63 7.05 -5.02 9.51
CA TYR A 63 6.67 -4.12 10.58
C TYR A 63 5.98 -2.88 9.99
N TYR A 64 4.89 -2.45 10.62
CA TYR A 64 4.22 -1.20 10.28
C TYR A 64 4.44 -0.18 11.39
N VAL A 65 5.05 0.96 11.06
CA VAL A 65 5.37 2.03 12.00
C VAL A 65 4.31 3.12 11.85
N TYR A 66 3.52 3.34 12.91
CA TYR A 66 2.46 4.36 12.93
C TYR A 66 2.85 5.64 13.70
N GLY A 67 4.00 5.62 14.39
CA GLY A 67 4.50 6.74 15.17
C GLY A 67 5.99 6.88 14.98
N TYR A 68 6.42 7.95 14.31
CA TYR A 68 7.82 8.32 14.27
C TYR A 68 8.15 9.20 15.47
N PRO A 69 9.40 9.15 15.98
CA PRO A 69 9.84 10.12 16.96
C PRO A 69 9.73 11.53 16.38
N ARG A 70 9.45 12.52 17.25
CA ARG A 70 9.30 13.95 16.87
C ARG A 70 10.50 14.48 16.07
N GLN A 71 11.68 13.88 16.29
CA GLN A 71 12.90 14.18 15.55
C GLN A 71 13.60 12.88 15.17
N VAL A 72 14.13 12.83 13.95
CA VAL A 72 14.94 11.72 13.44
C VAL A 72 16.34 12.25 13.15
N TYR A 73 17.34 11.70 13.82
CA TYR A 73 18.74 12.10 13.60
C TYR A 73 19.39 11.24 12.51
N THR A 74 20.48 11.75 11.93
CA THR A 74 21.26 11.01 10.94
C THR A 74 21.84 9.74 11.55
N GLY A 75 21.54 8.58 10.96
CA GLY A 75 22.00 7.29 11.49
C GLY A 75 21.08 6.64 12.51
N TRP A 76 19.82 7.09 12.64
CA TRP A 76 18.82 6.44 13.50
C TRP A 76 18.61 4.94 13.21
N LEU A 77 18.89 4.49 11.98
CA LEU A 77 18.80 3.08 11.55
C LEU A 77 20.09 2.28 11.78
N SER A 78 21.16 2.92 12.27
CA SER A 78 22.51 2.34 12.43
C SER A 78 22.51 1.03 13.21
N GLY A 79 21.70 0.93 14.26
CA GLY A 79 21.60 -0.31 15.06
C GLY A 79 21.07 -1.52 14.28
N MET A 80 20.23 -1.31 13.27
CA MET A 80 19.74 -2.40 12.41
C MET A 80 20.70 -2.72 11.27
N ILE A 81 21.41 -1.72 10.76
CA ILE A 81 22.37 -1.90 9.66
C ILE A 81 23.65 -2.59 10.14
N ASN A 82 24.12 -2.26 11.35
CA ASN A 82 25.36 -2.78 11.93
C ASN A 82 25.17 -4.08 12.72
N LEU A 83 24.06 -4.78 12.51
CA LEU A 83 23.85 -6.07 13.15
C LEU A 83 24.78 -7.11 12.53
N ASP A 84 25.45 -7.91 13.34
CA ASP A 84 26.37 -8.98 12.88
C ASP A 84 25.60 -10.23 12.42
N GLU A 85 24.54 -10.03 11.64
CA GLU A 85 23.64 -11.08 11.15
C GLU A 85 23.27 -10.81 9.69
N VAL A 86 22.99 -11.87 8.94
CA VAL A 86 22.59 -11.75 7.53
C VAL A 86 21.11 -11.35 7.45
N ILE A 87 20.85 -10.05 7.29
CA ILE A 87 19.50 -9.49 7.20
C ILE A 87 19.34 -8.68 5.90
N ASP A 88 18.26 -8.96 5.18
CA ASP A 88 17.78 -8.13 4.07
C ASP A 88 16.72 -7.14 4.61
N LEU A 89 17.00 -5.83 4.54
CA LEU A 89 16.05 -4.79 4.95
C LEU A 89 15.48 -4.06 3.73
N SER A 90 14.15 -3.95 3.68
CA SER A 90 13.44 -3.13 2.71
C SER A 90 12.50 -2.19 3.43
N MET A 91 12.56 -0.91 3.07
CA MET A 91 11.72 0.14 3.65
C MET A 91 10.87 0.76 2.54
N VAL A 92 9.57 0.83 2.79
CA VAL A 92 8.61 1.44 1.86
C VAL A 92 7.88 2.55 2.61
N ILE A 93 8.06 3.79 2.16
CA ILE A 93 7.38 4.96 2.71
C ILE A 93 6.20 5.26 1.79
N GLN A 94 4.99 5.05 2.29
CA GLN A 94 3.77 5.42 1.58
C GLN A 94 3.29 6.78 2.08
N PRO A 95 3.50 7.88 1.32
CA PRO A 95 3.04 9.19 1.75
C PRO A 95 1.51 9.22 1.78
N VAL A 96 0.97 9.93 2.76
CA VAL A 96 -0.46 10.25 2.83
C VAL A 96 -0.68 11.57 2.11
N ASP A 97 -1.83 11.72 1.45
CA ASP A 97 -2.22 12.96 0.78
C ASP A 97 -2.20 14.14 1.76
N SER A 98 -1.46 15.20 1.41
CA SER A 98 -1.33 16.42 2.21
C SER A 98 -2.68 17.03 2.57
N GLN A 99 -3.69 16.96 1.71
CA GLN A 99 -5.03 17.49 2.01
C GLN A 99 -5.69 16.75 3.17
N VAL A 100 -5.55 15.41 3.19
CA VAL A 100 -6.08 14.56 4.25
C VAL A 100 -5.36 14.85 5.56
N VAL A 101 -4.04 15.00 5.52
CA VAL A 101 -3.22 15.33 6.70
C VAL A 101 -3.60 16.71 7.25
N LEU A 102 -3.68 17.74 6.42
CA LEU A 102 -4.05 19.10 6.83
C LEU A 102 -5.45 19.16 7.45
N ASN A 103 -6.43 18.46 6.86
CA ASN A 103 -7.78 18.40 7.42
C ASN A 103 -7.80 17.71 8.79
N ASN A 104 -7.04 16.62 8.95
CA ASN A 104 -6.90 15.92 10.22
C ASN A 104 -6.18 16.78 11.27
N LEU A 105 -5.10 17.47 10.89
CA LEU A 105 -4.36 18.39 11.76
C LEU A 105 -5.24 19.53 12.23
N ARG A 106 -5.96 20.21 11.33
CA ARG A 106 -6.90 21.29 11.69
C ARG A 106 -7.94 20.82 12.70
N LYS A 107 -8.58 19.67 12.43
CA LYS A 107 -9.56 19.09 13.35
C LYS A 107 -8.95 18.78 14.71
N LYS A 108 -7.69 18.28 14.74
CA LYS A 108 -7.01 17.94 15.98
C LYS A 108 -6.60 19.17 16.78
N VAL A 109 -6.07 20.21 16.13
CA VAL A 109 -5.74 21.50 16.76
C VAL A 109 -6.98 22.10 17.41
N SER A 110 -8.08 22.24 16.67
CA SER A 110 -9.32 22.79 17.23
C SER A 110 -9.86 21.99 18.40
N GLN A 111 -9.72 20.65 18.39
CA GLN A 111 -10.12 19.81 19.53
C GLN A 111 -9.25 20.07 20.77
N VAL A 112 -7.94 20.22 20.60
CA VAL A 112 -7.01 20.48 21.71
C VAL A 112 -7.21 21.88 22.27
N GLU A 113 -7.36 22.89 21.40
CA GLU A 113 -7.64 24.28 21.79
C GLU A 113 -8.97 24.41 22.54
N ALA A 114 -10.04 23.79 22.05
CA ALA A 114 -11.33 23.78 22.74
C ALA A 114 -11.22 23.12 24.12
N GLY A 115 -10.46 22.03 24.24
CA GLY A 115 -10.18 21.40 25.53
C GLY A 115 -9.39 22.29 26.48
N MET A 116 -8.39 23.02 25.98
CA MET A 116 -7.64 24.00 26.76
C MET A 116 -8.52 25.17 27.24
N GLN A 117 -9.45 25.64 26.39
CA GLN A 117 -10.40 26.68 26.76
C GLN A 117 -11.34 26.21 27.89
N ILE A 118 -11.89 25.00 27.78
CA ILE A 118 -12.72 24.40 28.84
C ILE A 118 -11.93 24.24 30.14
N ASP A 119 -10.70 23.74 30.06
CA ASP A 119 -9.84 23.58 31.24
C ASP A 119 -9.57 24.94 31.92
N ALA A 120 -9.34 26.00 31.13
CA ALA A 120 -9.16 27.35 31.62
C ALA A 120 -10.44 27.91 32.28
N GLU A 121 -11.62 27.66 31.70
CA GLU A 121 -12.92 28.02 32.29
C GLU A 121 -13.14 27.34 33.66
N HIS A 122 -12.63 26.12 33.83
CA HIS A 122 -12.69 25.37 35.09
C HIS A 122 -11.55 25.73 36.06
N GLY A 123 -10.74 26.75 35.75
CA GLY A 123 -9.62 27.20 36.59
C GLY A 123 -8.47 26.21 36.69
N ARG A 124 -8.36 25.25 35.75
CA ARG A 124 -7.24 24.30 35.72
C ARG A 124 -5.99 24.98 35.16
N VAL A 125 -4.84 24.57 35.67
CA VAL A 125 -3.55 25.04 35.19
C VAL A 125 -3.32 24.55 33.76
N ARG A 126 -2.73 25.41 32.92
CA ARG A 126 -2.40 25.10 31.53
C ARG A 126 -1.47 23.88 31.48
N ASP A 127 -1.81 22.91 30.64
CA ASP A 127 -1.05 21.69 30.44
C ASP A 127 0.04 21.94 29.37
N PRO A 128 1.33 21.94 29.73
CA PRO A 128 2.42 22.17 28.77
C PRO A 128 2.44 21.13 27.63
N GLY A 129 1.95 19.91 27.87
CA GLY A 129 1.88 18.86 26.85
C GLY A 129 0.84 19.18 25.76
N LYS A 130 -0.30 19.78 26.14
CA LYS A 130 -1.32 20.21 25.19
C LYS A 130 -0.83 21.39 24.35
N GLU A 131 -0.12 22.33 24.97
CA GLU A 131 0.50 23.46 24.25
C GLU A 131 1.54 23.01 23.25
N ALA A 132 2.44 22.12 23.65
CA ALA A 132 3.44 21.54 22.74
C ALA A 132 2.78 20.81 21.56
N THR A 133 1.69 20.10 21.81
CA THR A 133 0.94 19.39 20.75
C THR A 133 0.32 20.36 19.74
N VAL A 134 -0.22 21.50 20.19
CA VAL A 134 -0.77 22.53 19.30
C VAL A 134 0.35 23.16 18.48
N GLN A 135 1.46 23.51 19.11
CA GLN A 135 2.61 24.11 18.44
C GLN A 135 3.19 23.17 17.37
N ASP A 136 3.36 21.89 17.68
CA ASP A 136 3.82 20.89 16.72
C ASP A 136 2.87 20.75 15.52
N ALA A 137 1.56 20.77 15.77
CA ALA A 137 0.57 20.65 14.72
C ALA A 137 0.49 21.90 13.83
N GLU A 138 0.77 23.09 14.37
CA GLU A 138 0.91 24.34 13.60
C GLU A 138 2.19 24.33 12.76
N GLU A 139 3.33 23.90 13.31
CA GLU A 139 4.60 23.75 12.57
C GLU A 139 4.49 22.76 11.39
N MET A 140 3.68 21.70 11.53
CA MET A 140 3.43 20.74 10.44
C MET A 140 2.46 21.27 9.37
N ARG A 141 1.75 22.37 9.64
CA ARG A 141 0.76 22.96 8.73
C ARG A 141 1.39 23.99 7.78
N ASP A 142 2.40 24.71 8.25
CA ASP A 142 3.12 25.76 7.52
C ASP A 142 4.14 25.17 6.52
#